data_AF-A0A0P0N159-F1
#
_entry.id   AF-A0A0P0N159-F1
#
_cell.length_a   1.000
_cell.length_b   1.000
_cell.length_c   1.000
_cell.angle_alpha   90.00
_cell.angle_beta   90.00
_cell.angle_gamma   90.00
#
_symmetry.space_group_name_H-M   'P 1'
#
loop_
_entity.id
_entity.type
_entity.pdbx_description
1 polymer ?
#
loop_
_entity_poly.entity_id
_entity_poly.type
_entity_poly.pdbx_seq_one_letter_code
_entity_poly.pdbx_strand_id
1 'polypeptide(L)'
;MAGMRLYVETCRGLRFCPRPLPVPLQAAEPTILARIDPLLATSIAGGESSLYEEQLARLTEVIERFSQGSCLYCGERAAGVAGAWEIELANGEGHALLEDLVPLCSRCLVAYRLGRAAEKNLLPAAVERVAAVNRVPGDRALEVVERLLSEWRAANRVRRWRVEMPGLARHGVQPGPLETLAREIVNGPYTVEETELVVTNPGAEASRGRVAEELEALCQGRLSAETLTARAREAGLEAETRRVKTHLEALLSTGLCEKPLYEALDELEGAWVIVLTRDARARLVKELAGLVKGRRAGWLTRVQTPLEPREPVHLAVYTPSLLDVTGVAEAARALLELLGGGLAELAYKPVLPGRKLASYAIYRIRVAEAGRE
;
A
#
# COMPACT_ATOMS: atom_id res chain seq x y z
N MET A 1 10.56 30.72 -10.52
CA MET A 1 11.84 29.99 -10.34
C MET A 1 11.79 28.75 -11.21
N ALA A 2 12.86 28.42 -11.93
CA ALA A 2 12.90 27.18 -12.73
C ALA A 2 12.88 25.96 -11.79
N GLY A 3 12.12 24.92 -12.12
CA GLY A 3 12.12 23.69 -11.34
C GLY A 3 13.42 22.91 -11.50
N MET A 4 13.77 22.13 -10.47
CA MET A 4 14.96 21.28 -10.47
C MET A 4 14.61 19.93 -11.08
N ARG A 5 15.16 19.63 -12.27
CA ARG A 5 15.04 18.30 -12.90
C ARG A 5 16.00 17.33 -12.22
N LEU A 6 15.46 16.25 -11.67
CA LEU A 6 16.23 15.22 -11.01
C LEU A 6 16.97 14.34 -12.04
N TYR A 7 18.10 13.81 -11.62
CA TYR A 7 18.94 12.81 -12.27
C TYR A 7 19.67 13.29 -13.54
N VAL A 8 19.22 14.38 -14.17
CA VAL A 8 19.76 14.89 -15.45
C VAL A 8 21.25 15.23 -15.36
N GLU A 9 21.64 16.05 -14.39
CA GLU A 9 23.04 16.45 -14.17
C GLU A 9 23.91 15.23 -13.82
N THR A 10 23.44 14.44 -12.85
CA THR A 10 24.16 13.25 -12.34
C THR A 10 24.38 12.19 -13.42
N CYS A 11 23.44 12.04 -14.35
CA CYS A 11 23.52 11.08 -15.44
C CYS A 11 24.11 11.61 -16.75
N ARG A 12 24.57 12.86 -16.80
CA ARG A 12 25.09 13.47 -18.03
C ARG A 12 26.24 12.63 -18.61
N GLY A 13 26.05 12.16 -19.85
CA GLY A 13 27.04 11.34 -20.56
C GLY A 13 27.04 9.85 -20.22
N LEU A 14 26.12 9.38 -19.36
CA LEU A 14 25.93 7.95 -19.09
C LEU A 14 24.96 7.33 -20.11
N ARG A 15 25.26 6.11 -20.55
CA ARG A 15 24.35 5.31 -21.38
C ARG A 15 23.16 4.78 -20.57
N PHE A 16 23.40 4.40 -19.32
CA PHE A 16 22.44 3.87 -18.37
C PHE A 16 22.34 4.80 -17.18
N CYS A 17 21.22 5.49 -17.10
CA CYS A 17 20.85 6.36 -16.00
C CYS A 17 19.76 5.69 -15.17
N PRO A 18 20.05 5.18 -13.96
CA PRO A 18 19.01 4.79 -13.04
C PRO A 18 18.07 5.96 -12.73
N ARG A 19 16.76 5.70 -12.75
CA ARG A 19 15.74 6.70 -12.42
C ARG A 19 14.89 6.18 -11.26
N PRO A 20 15.39 6.25 -10.01
CA PRO A 20 14.65 5.74 -8.87
C PRO A 20 13.35 6.55 -8.68
N LEU A 21 12.23 5.84 -8.60
CA LEU A 21 10.93 6.44 -8.34
C LEU A 21 10.76 6.75 -6.85
N PRO A 22 10.39 7.98 -6.48
CA PRO A 22 9.96 8.32 -5.13
C PRO A 22 8.86 7.38 -4.64
N VAL A 23 8.86 7.04 -3.35
CA VAL A 23 7.93 6.08 -2.74
C VAL A 23 6.46 6.36 -3.11
N PRO A 24 5.94 7.61 -3.04
CA PRO A 24 4.57 7.90 -3.45
C PRO A 24 4.25 7.52 -4.90
N LEU A 25 5.23 7.67 -5.81
CA LEU A 25 5.07 7.38 -7.25
C LEU A 25 5.24 5.90 -7.60
N GLN A 26 5.74 5.06 -6.69
CA GLN A 26 5.92 3.64 -6.99
C GLN A 26 4.59 2.94 -7.33
N ALA A 27 3.50 3.38 -6.71
CA ALA A 27 2.17 2.86 -6.98
C ALA A 27 1.60 3.30 -8.35
N ALA A 28 2.15 4.36 -8.95
CA ALA A 28 1.83 4.82 -10.30
C ALA A 28 2.68 4.14 -11.40
N GLU A 29 3.59 3.26 -11.01
CA GLU A 29 4.41 2.55 -11.99
C GLU A 29 3.53 1.67 -12.91
N PRO A 30 3.74 1.66 -14.24
CA PRO A 30 2.88 0.91 -15.17
C PRO A 30 2.73 -0.58 -14.83
N THR A 31 3.79 -1.22 -14.33
CA THR A 31 3.71 -2.62 -13.89
C THR A 31 2.84 -2.85 -12.66
N ILE A 32 2.63 -1.82 -11.84
CA ILE A 32 1.69 -1.86 -10.72
C ILE A 32 0.28 -1.55 -11.21
N LEU A 33 0.12 -0.47 -11.99
CA LEU A 33 -1.18 -0.07 -12.53
C LEU A 33 -1.84 -1.21 -13.31
N ALA A 34 -1.11 -1.88 -14.20
CA ALA A 34 -1.61 -2.98 -15.02
C ALA A 34 -2.26 -4.15 -14.22
N ARG A 35 -1.89 -4.29 -12.94
CA ARG A 35 -2.39 -5.36 -12.07
C ARG A 35 -3.64 -4.96 -11.28
N ILE A 36 -4.01 -3.68 -11.29
CA ILE A 36 -5.15 -3.18 -10.52
C ILE A 36 -6.44 -3.77 -11.09
N ASP A 37 -7.32 -4.25 -10.21
CA ASP A 37 -8.67 -4.62 -10.60
C ASP A 37 -9.41 -3.41 -11.24
N PRO A 38 -9.97 -3.55 -12.47
CA PRO A 38 -10.69 -2.45 -13.14
C PRO A 38 -11.80 -1.79 -12.29
N LEU A 39 -12.50 -2.57 -11.46
CA LEU A 39 -13.53 -2.04 -10.55
C LEU A 39 -12.91 -1.22 -9.43
N LEU A 40 -11.75 -1.63 -8.89
CA LEU A 40 -10.99 -0.82 -7.94
C LEU A 40 -10.52 0.46 -8.61
N ALA A 41 -9.93 0.38 -9.80
CA ALA A 41 -9.47 1.55 -10.55
C ALA A 41 -10.60 2.56 -10.76
N THR A 42 -11.78 2.09 -11.16
CA THR A 42 -12.98 2.92 -11.36
C THR A 42 -13.47 3.53 -10.06
N SER A 43 -13.43 2.78 -8.95
CA SER A 43 -13.85 3.30 -7.65
C SER A 43 -12.92 4.40 -7.12
N ILE A 44 -11.62 4.31 -7.43
CA ILE A 44 -10.59 5.27 -7.01
C ILE A 44 -10.64 6.53 -7.86
N ALA A 45 -10.69 6.36 -9.19
CA ALA A 45 -10.48 7.42 -10.17
C ALA A 45 -11.77 7.98 -10.79
N GLY A 46 -12.91 7.31 -10.58
CA GLY A 46 -14.16 7.59 -11.28
C GLY A 46 -14.12 7.17 -12.75
N GLY A 47 -15.23 7.34 -13.47
CA GLY A 47 -15.36 6.97 -14.89
C GLY A 47 -16.11 5.66 -15.11
N GLU A 48 -16.03 5.13 -16.33
CA GLU A 48 -16.68 3.88 -16.74
C GLU A 48 -15.76 2.66 -16.52
N SER A 49 -16.29 1.57 -15.96
CA SER A 49 -15.49 0.36 -15.68
C SER A 49 -14.92 -0.28 -16.94
N SER A 50 -15.67 -0.28 -18.04
CA SER A 50 -15.24 -0.80 -19.34
C SER A 50 -13.99 -0.10 -19.85
N LEU A 51 -13.86 1.21 -19.60
CA LEU A 51 -12.69 1.98 -20.01
C LEU A 51 -11.43 1.53 -19.27
N TYR A 52 -11.49 1.33 -17.95
CA TYR A 52 -10.34 0.82 -17.19
C TYR A 52 -10.01 -0.63 -17.55
N GLU A 53 -11.03 -1.47 -17.73
CA GLU A 53 -10.83 -2.85 -18.17
C GLU A 53 -10.05 -2.91 -19.48
N GLU A 54 -10.45 -2.11 -20.47
CA GLU A 54 -9.75 -2.02 -21.75
C GLU A 54 -8.32 -1.50 -21.60
N GLN A 55 -8.12 -0.37 -20.92
CA GLN A 55 -6.79 0.26 -20.85
C GLN A 55 -5.79 -0.53 -20.01
N LEU A 56 -6.26 -1.19 -18.94
CA LEU A 56 -5.41 -2.05 -18.10
C LEU A 56 -5.04 -3.36 -18.81
N ALA A 57 -5.97 -3.94 -19.58
CA ALA A 57 -5.68 -5.10 -20.42
C ALA A 57 -4.62 -4.74 -21.48
N ARG A 58 -4.81 -3.65 -22.22
CA ARG A 58 -3.81 -3.15 -23.20
C ARG A 58 -2.45 -2.90 -22.55
N LEU A 59 -2.43 -2.29 -21.36
CA LEU A 59 -1.17 -2.05 -20.65
C LEU A 59 -0.48 -3.35 -20.26
N THR A 60 -1.23 -4.36 -19.82
CA THR A 60 -0.73 -5.70 -19.51
C THR A 60 -0.09 -6.34 -20.74
N GLU A 61 -0.78 -6.35 -21.88
CA GLU A 61 -0.26 -6.89 -23.14
C GLU A 61 1.04 -6.21 -23.56
N VAL A 62 1.11 -4.88 -23.42
CA VAL A 62 2.33 -4.12 -23.70
C VAL A 62 3.49 -4.59 -22.82
N ILE A 63 3.25 -4.72 -21.50
CA ILE A 63 4.27 -5.16 -20.53
C ILE A 63 4.75 -6.58 -20.83
N GLU A 64 3.85 -7.49 -21.17
CA GLU A 64 4.17 -8.87 -21.52
C GLU A 64 5.03 -8.94 -22.79
N ARG A 65 4.66 -8.19 -23.84
CA ARG A 65 5.44 -8.07 -25.07
C ARG A 65 6.86 -7.56 -24.82
N PHE A 66 7.00 -6.52 -24.00
CA PHE A 66 8.32 -6.01 -23.63
C PHE A 66 9.16 -7.03 -22.85
N SER A 67 8.52 -7.84 -22.00
CA SER A 67 9.18 -8.88 -21.21
C SER A 67 9.69 -10.05 -22.06
N GLN A 68 9.19 -10.20 -23.29
CA GLN A 68 9.70 -11.16 -24.28
C GLN A 68 10.86 -10.61 -25.13
N GLY A 69 11.12 -9.30 -25.06
CA GLY A 69 12.14 -8.62 -25.84
C GLY A 69 13.55 -8.68 -25.23
N SER A 70 14.38 -7.73 -25.64
CA SER A 70 15.75 -7.54 -25.14
C SER A 70 15.83 -6.31 -24.25
N CYS A 71 16.73 -6.35 -23.27
CA CYS A 71 17.02 -5.23 -22.39
C CYS A 71 17.60 -4.07 -23.19
N LEU A 72 17.03 -2.88 -23.01
CA LEU A 72 17.44 -1.66 -23.71
C LEU A 72 18.93 -1.34 -23.56
N TYR A 73 19.52 -1.65 -22.40
CA TYR A 73 20.87 -1.21 -22.07
C TYR A 73 21.97 -2.23 -22.35
N CYS A 74 21.69 -3.53 -22.16
CA CYS A 74 22.70 -4.58 -22.26
C CYS A 74 22.42 -5.63 -23.34
N GLY A 75 21.22 -5.63 -23.95
CA GLY A 75 20.83 -6.62 -24.96
C GLY A 75 20.50 -8.02 -24.42
N GLU A 76 20.71 -8.31 -23.14
CA GLU A 76 20.26 -9.57 -22.51
C GLU A 76 18.72 -9.67 -22.56
N ARG A 77 18.17 -10.88 -22.42
CA ARG A 77 16.72 -11.09 -22.38
C ARG A 77 16.06 -10.22 -21.30
N ALA A 78 15.00 -9.51 -21.67
CA ALA A 78 14.22 -8.74 -20.72
C ALA A 78 13.56 -9.66 -19.69
N ALA A 79 13.50 -9.22 -18.45
CA ALA A 79 12.81 -9.90 -17.34
C ALA A 79 11.63 -9.08 -16.80
N GLY A 80 11.52 -7.82 -17.22
CA GLY A 80 10.41 -6.95 -16.87
C GLY A 80 10.54 -5.58 -17.51
N VAL A 81 9.66 -4.69 -17.09
CA VAL A 81 9.52 -3.33 -17.61
C VAL A 81 9.62 -2.35 -16.45
N ALA A 82 10.22 -1.19 -16.71
CA ALA A 82 10.10 -0.03 -15.84
C ALA A 82 9.62 1.19 -16.63
N GLY A 83 9.03 2.16 -15.96
CA GLY A 83 8.73 3.47 -16.56
C GLY A 83 10.00 4.33 -16.69
N ALA A 84 10.17 4.99 -17.83
CA ALA A 84 11.15 6.05 -18.02
C ALA A 84 10.54 7.37 -17.56
N TRP A 85 10.70 7.67 -16.26
CA TRP A 85 10.13 8.86 -15.65
C TRP A 85 11.09 10.05 -15.70
N GLU A 86 10.62 11.22 -16.10
CA GLU A 86 11.25 12.50 -15.75
C GLU A 86 10.61 13.06 -14.49
N ILE A 87 11.44 13.59 -13.60
CA ILE A 87 10.99 14.13 -12.32
C ILE A 87 11.52 15.55 -12.19
N GLU A 88 10.61 16.49 -11.93
CA GLU A 88 10.92 17.89 -11.66
C GLU A 88 10.33 18.30 -10.30
N LEU A 89 11.14 18.98 -9.48
CA LEU A 89 10.69 19.52 -8.20
C LEU A 89 10.62 21.05 -8.30
N ALA A 90 9.44 21.62 -8.02
CA ALA A 90 9.22 23.06 -8.06
C ALA A 90 8.22 23.50 -6.98
N ASN A 91 8.55 24.56 -6.23
CA ASN A 91 7.64 25.19 -5.25
C ASN A 91 7.04 24.23 -4.20
N GLY A 92 7.78 23.18 -3.80
CA GLY A 92 7.30 22.18 -2.85
C GLY A 92 6.38 21.10 -3.44
N GLU A 93 6.14 21.14 -4.75
CA GLU A 93 5.39 20.15 -5.52
C GLU A 93 6.33 19.38 -6.46
N GLY A 94 5.91 18.17 -6.82
CA GLY A 94 6.61 17.32 -7.77
C GLY A 94 5.82 17.18 -9.06
N HIS A 95 6.53 17.12 -10.18
CA HIS A 95 5.98 16.76 -11.48
C HIS A 95 6.67 15.49 -11.96
N ALA A 96 5.89 14.45 -12.22
CA ALA A 96 6.33 13.17 -12.73
C ALA A 96 5.75 12.93 -14.12
N LEU A 97 6.63 12.82 -15.11
CA LEU A 97 6.28 12.62 -16.51
C LEU A 97 6.80 11.26 -16.97
N LEU A 98 5.91 10.31 -17.26
CA LEU A 98 6.30 9.04 -17.87
C LEU A 98 6.51 9.25 -19.37
N GLU A 99 7.77 9.30 -19.78
CA GLU A 99 8.17 9.49 -21.17
C GLU A 99 7.96 8.23 -22.00
N ASP A 100 8.31 7.06 -21.48
CA ASP A 100 8.26 5.79 -22.21
C ASP A 100 8.30 4.58 -21.26
N LEU A 101 8.19 3.37 -21.81
CA LEU A 101 8.42 2.10 -21.12
C LEU A 101 9.76 1.52 -21.54
N VAL A 102 10.55 1.06 -20.56
CA VAL A 102 11.89 0.50 -20.81
C VAL A 102 11.94 -0.99 -20.44
N PRO A 103 12.22 -1.89 -21.41
CA PRO A 103 12.45 -3.30 -21.11
C PRO A 103 13.83 -3.49 -20.48
N LEU A 104 13.88 -4.21 -19.37
CA LEU A 104 15.10 -4.40 -18.58
C LEU A 104 15.31 -5.88 -18.24
N CYS A 105 16.54 -6.37 -18.32
CA CYS A 105 16.90 -7.66 -17.73
C CYS A 105 16.89 -7.54 -16.19
N SER A 106 16.88 -8.66 -15.47
CA SER A 106 16.79 -8.68 -14.00
C SER A 106 17.86 -7.83 -13.31
N ARG A 107 19.10 -7.89 -13.81
CA ARG A 107 20.24 -7.11 -13.28
C ARG A 107 20.07 -5.61 -13.52
N CYS A 108 19.69 -5.22 -14.74
CA CYS A 108 19.44 -3.82 -15.07
C CYS A 108 18.21 -3.27 -14.32
N LEU A 109 17.18 -4.09 -14.07
CA LEU A 109 16.00 -3.69 -13.33
C LEU A 109 16.32 -3.36 -11.86
N VAL A 110 17.16 -4.18 -11.20
CA VAL A 110 17.66 -3.90 -9.85
C VAL A 110 18.43 -2.57 -9.84
N ALA A 111 19.34 -2.39 -10.79
CA ALA A 111 20.14 -1.17 -10.87
C ALA A 111 19.34 0.07 -11.26
N TYR A 112 18.23 -0.08 -12.00
CA TYR A 112 17.37 1.02 -12.39
C TYR A 112 16.50 1.51 -11.22
N ARG A 113 16.03 0.57 -10.39
CA ARG A 113 15.18 0.82 -9.21
C ARG A 113 16.01 0.95 -7.93
N LEU A 114 16.94 1.91 -7.90
CA LEU A 114 17.91 2.08 -6.80
C LEU A 114 17.27 2.19 -5.41
N GLY A 115 16.11 2.85 -5.27
CA GLY A 115 15.38 2.91 -3.98
C GLY A 115 15.04 1.52 -3.45
N ARG A 116 14.51 0.64 -4.31
CA ARG A 116 14.20 -0.76 -3.97
C ARG A 116 15.45 -1.60 -3.74
N ALA A 117 16.53 -1.32 -4.48
CA ALA A 117 17.81 -1.98 -4.26
C ALA A 117 18.39 -1.63 -2.88
N ALA A 118 18.25 -0.37 -2.44
CA ALA A 118 18.63 0.08 -1.10
C ALA A 118 17.84 -0.66 0.00
N GLU A 119 16.52 -0.74 -0.15
CA GLU A 119 15.64 -1.43 0.82
C GLU A 119 15.96 -2.93 0.94
N LYS A 120 16.46 -3.56 -0.12
CA LYS A 120 16.75 -5.01 -0.17
C LYS A 120 18.22 -5.37 0.03
N ASN A 121 19.07 -4.42 0.42
CA ASN A 121 20.53 -4.63 0.55
C ASN A 121 21.19 -5.13 -0.76
N LEU A 122 20.70 -4.66 -1.92
CA LEU A 122 21.19 -5.01 -3.26
C LEU A 122 22.02 -3.88 -3.91
N LEU A 123 22.40 -2.85 -3.16
CA LEU A 123 23.18 -1.72 -3.69
C LEU A 123 24.53 -2.10 -4.29
N PRO A 124 25.35 -3.01 -3.70
CA PRO A 124 26.61 -3.42 -4.32
C PRO A 124 26.41 -3.96 -5.74
N ALA A 125 25.44 -4.84 -5.94
CA ALA A 125 25.10 -5.37 -7.25
C ALA A 125 24.57 -4.30 -8.23
N ALA A 126 23.83 -3.31 -7.72
CA ALA A 126 23.37 -2.17 -8.52
C ALA A 126 24.55 -1.31 -9.01
N VAL A 127 25.51 -1.00 -8.13
CA VAL A 127 26.72 -0.22 -8.47
C VAL A 127 27.55 -0.94 -9.51
N GLU A 128 27.83 -2.23 -9.32
CA GLU A 128 28.55 -3.06 -10.29
C GLU A 128 27.88 -3.03 -11.66
N ARG A 129 26.54 -3.11 -11.69
CA ARG A 129 25.79 -3.07 -12.96
C ARG A 129 25.83 -1.69 -13.61
N VAL A 130 25.75 -0.60 -12.84
CA VAL A 130 25.92 0.76 -13.35
C VAL A 130 27.31 0.93 -13.97
N ALA A 131 28.36 0.44 -13.29
CA ALA A 131 29.73 0.49 -13.79
C ALA A 131 29.88 -0.27 -15.11
N ALA A 132 29.40 -1.53 -15.15
CA ALA A 132 29.53 -2.40 -16.31
C ALA A 132 28.82 -1.88 -17.56
N VAL A 133 27.57 -1.41 -17.42
CA VAL A 133 26.76 -0.94 -18.56
C VAL A 133 27.27 0.39 -19.11
N ASN A 134 27.74 1.28 -18.23
CA ASN A 134 28.30 2.58 -18.62
C ASN A 134 29.78 2.54 -19.00
N ARG A 135 30.47 1.41 -18.76
CA ARG A 135 31.93 1.27 -18.95
C ARG A 135 32.71 2.33 -18.17
N VAL A 136 32.31 2.57 -16.92
CA VAL A 136 32.99 3.49 -16.00
C VAL A 136 33.62 2.70 -14.85
N PRO A 137 34.68 3.23 -14.22
CA PRO A 137 35.23 2.70 -12.98
C PRO A 137 34.18 2.57 -11.86
N GLY A 138 34.38 1.61 -10.95
CA GLY A 138 33.42 1.29 -9.90
C GLY A 138 33.22 2.40 -8.86
N ASP A 139 34.28 3.13 -8.53
CA ASP A 139 34.26 4.35 -7.70
C ASP A 139 33.39 5.44 -8.33
N ARG A 140 33.55 5.72 -9.63
CA ARG A 140 32.68 6.65 -10.35
C ARG A 140 31.22 6.19 -10.37
N ALA A 141 30.97 4.90 -10.53
CA ALA A 141 29.61 4.36 -10.48
C ALA A 141 28.98 4.50 -9.09
N LEU A 142 29.76 4.30 -8.02
CA LEU A 142 29.33 4.50 -6.64
C LEU A 142 28.94 5.97 -6.41
N GLU A 143 29.77 6.92 -6.81
CA GLU A 143 29.47 8.35 -6.69
C GLU A 143 28.16 8.73 -7.40
N VAL A 144 27.94 8.20 -8.60
CA VAL A 144 26.68 8.39 -9.35
C VAL A 144 25.50 7.85 -8.55
N VAL A 145 25.58 6.60 -8.07
CA VAL A 145 24.49 5.96 -7.31
C VAL A 145 24.18 6.72 -6.02
N GLU A 146 25.18 7.17 -5.29
CA GLU A 146 25.00 7.94 -4.05
C GLU A 146 24.31 9.29 -4.31
N ARG A 147 24.69 9.99 -5.37
CA ARG A 147 24.04 11.24 -5.78
C ARG A 147 22.59 11.01 -6.17
N LEU A 148 22.30 9.99 -6.99
CA LEU A 148 20.94 9.63 -7.38
C LEU A 148 20.06 9.26 -6.17
N LEU A 149 20.61 8.53 -5.18
CA LEU A 149 19.90 8.20 -3.95
C LEU A 149 19.67 9.43 -3.08
N SER A 150 20.59 10.40 -3.05
CA SER A 150 20.39 11.67 -2.36
C SER A 150 19.21 12.46 -2.95
N GLU A 151 19.18 12.61 -4.28
CA GLU A 151 18.09 13.26 -5.01
C GLU A 151 16.75 12.54 -4.78
N TRP A 152 16.76 11.19 -4.82
CA TRP A 152 15.59 10.36 -4.54
C TRP A 152 15.05 10.57 -3.10
N ARG A 153 15.92 10.64 -2.09
CA ARG A 153 15.51 10.92 -0.70
C ARG A 153 14.89 12.30 -0.55
N ALA A 154 15.38 13.29 -1.29
CA ALA A 154 14.77 14.63 -1.32
C ALA A 154 13.37 14.58 -1.92
N ALA A 155 13.20 13.87 -3.04
CA ALA A 155 11.92 13.70 -3.71
C ALA A 155 10.88 12.95 -2.85
N ASN A 156 11.30 12.01 -2.00
CA ASN A 156 10.41 11.31 -1.05
C ASN A 156 9.71 12.23 -0.03
N ARG A 157 10.20 13.48 0.15
CA ARG A 157 9.58 14.45 1.06
C ARG A 157 8.41 15.20 0.43
N VAL A 158 8.27 15.11 -0.90
CA VAL A 158 7.21 15.79 -1.65
C VAL A 158 5.87 15.09 -1.43
N ARG A 159 4.86 15.87 -1.03
CA ARG A 159 3.53 15.36 -0.67
C ARG A 159 2.49 15.48 -1.79
N ARG A 160 2.76 16.30 -2.80
CA ARG A 160 1.85 16.55 -3.91
C ARG A 160 2.56 16.36 -5.24
N TRP A 161 1.92 15.60 -6.11
CA TRP A 161 2.47 15.19 -7.38
C TRP A 161 1.48 15.45 -8.52
N ARG A 162 1.94 16.17 -9.53
CA ARG A 162 1.36 16.10 -10.87
C ARG A 162 1.93 14.88 -11.56
N VAL A 163 1.05 14.05 -12.13
CA VAL A 163 1.43 12.82 -12.83
C VAL A 163 0.90 12.89 -14.26
N GLU A 164 1.80 12.72 -15.22
CA GLU A 164 1.50 12.68 -16.65
C GLU A 164 2.13 11.42 -17.24
N MET A 165 1.41 10.77 -18.16
CA MET A 165 1.83 9.50 -18.76
C MET A 165 1.69 9.45 -20.28
N PRO A 166 2.12 10.50 -21.02
CA PRO A 166 1.98 10.55 -22.47
C PRO A 166 2.77 9.45 -23.19
N GLY A 167 3.82 8.91 -22.55
CA GLY A 167 4.58 7.77 -23.07
C GLY A 167 3.74 6.53 -23.39
N LEU A 168 2.62 6.34 -22.70
CA LEU A 168 1.71 5.22 -22.93
C LEU A 168 1.04 5.27 -24.30
N ALA A 169 0.79 6.46 -24.85
CA ALA A 169 0.13 6.63 -26.15
C ALA A 169 0.95 6.01 -27.29
N ARG A 170 2.29 6.01 -27.18
CA ARG A 170 3.19 5.37 -28.16
C ARG A 170 2.98 3.86 -28.27
N HIS A 171 2.40 3.26 -27.23
CA HIS A 171 2.14 1.83 -27.12
C HIS A 171 0.67 1.47 -27.33
N GLY A 172 -0.16 2.43 -27.77
CA GLY A 172 -1.58 2.21 -28.03
C GLY A 172 -2.45 2.16 -26.77
N VAL A 173 -1.93 2.64 -25.63
CA VAL A 173 -2.67 2.78 -24.37
C VAL A 173 -3.07 4.23 -24.19
N GLN A 174 -4.35 4.50 -23.95
CA GLN A 174 -4.85 5.86 -23.73
C GLN A 174 -4.38 6.39 -22.37
N PRO A 175 -3.62 7.50 -22.31
CA PRO A 175 -3.06 7.98 -21.04
C PRO A 175 -4.13 8.46 -20.04
N GLY A 176 -5.15 9.18 -20.49
CA GLY A 176 -6.07 9.93 -19.61
C GLY A 176 -6.67 9.14 -18.44
N PRO A 177 -7.23 7.93 -18.64
CA PRO A 177 -7.75 7.11 -17.55
C PRO A 177 -6.66 6.70 -16.56
N LEU A 178 -5.49 6.28 -17.05
CA LEU A 178 -4.39 5.81 -16.20
C LEU A 178 -3.66 6.95 -15.49
N GLU A 179 -3.56 8.12 -16.11
CA GLU A 179 -3.07 9.35 -15.47
C GLU A 179 -3.98 9.77 -14.31
N THR A 180 -5.30 9.69 -14.52
CA THR A 180 -6.28 9.99 -13.46
C THR A 180 -6.15 9.02 -12.30
N LEU A 181 -6.07 7.72 -12.60
CA LEU A 181 -5.82 6.68 -11.59
C LEU A 181 -4.51 6.89 -10.83
N ALA A 182 -3.41 7.08 -11.55
CA ALA A 182 -2.11 7.32 -10.97
C ALA A 182 -2.11 8.55 -10.05
N ARG A 183 -2.72 9.65 -10.49
CA ARG A 183 -2.85 10.88 -9.70
C ARG A 183 -3.66 10.66 -8.42
N GLU A 184 -4.79 9.94 -8.48
CA GLU A 184 -5.60 9.65 -7.30
C GLU A 184 -4.90 8.72 -6.32
N ILE A 185 -4.14 7.73 -6.81
CA ILE A 185 -3.35 6.84 -5.96
C ILE A 185 -2.23 7.62 -5.26
N VAL A 186 -1.45 8.40 -6.02
CA VAL A 186 -0.25 9.10 -5.54
C VAL A 186 -0.59 10.21 -4.54
N ASN A 187 -1.68 10.94 -4.76
CA ASN A 187 -2.09 12.06 -3.91
C ASN A 187 -3.18 11.70 -2.89
N GLY A 188 -3.76 10.51 -3.01
CA GLY A 188 -4.77 10.00 -2.11
C GLY A 188 -4.17 9.27 -0.91
N PRO A 189 -5.02 8.65 -0.06
CA PRO A 189 -4.58 7.84 1.07
C PRO A 189 -4.09 6.45 0.64
N TYR A 190 -3.71 6.25 -0.62
CA TYR A 190 -3.42 4.94 -1.18
C TYR A 190 -1.91 4.68 -1.22
N THR A 191 -1.56 3.42 -1.00
CA THR A 191 -0.22 2.86 -1.22
C THR A 191 -0.38 1.46 -1.78
N VAL A 192 0.68 0.91 -2.39
CA VAL A 192 0.70 -0.47 -2.87
C VAL A 192 1.83 -1.21 -2.21
N GLU A 193 1.49 -2.28 -1.50
CA GLU A 193 2.43 -3.16 -0.82
C GLU A 193 2.41 -4.52 -1.53
N GLU A 194 3.45 -4.80 -2.33
CA GLU A 194 3.61 -6.01 -3.14
C GLU A 194 2.41 -6.35 -4.07
N THR A 195 1.37 -6.97 -3.52
CA THR A 195 0.17 -7.43 -4.21
C THR A 195 -1.11 -6.86 -3.61
N GLU A 196 -1.00 -5.92 -2.67
CA GLU A 196 -2.13 -5.35 -1.94
C GLU A 196 -2.23 -3.85 -2.18
N LEU A 197 -3.47 -3.37 -2.36
CA LEU A 197 -3.80 -1.97 -2.23
C LEU A 197 -4.05 -1.67 -0.75
N VAL A 198 -3.36 -0.66 -0.23
CA VAL A 198 -3.48 -0.23 1.15
C VAL A 198 -4.00 1.19 1.23
N VAL A 199 -5.12 1.40 1.93
CA VAL A 199 -5.62 2.73 2.30
C VAL A 199 -5.11 3.04 3.70
N THR A 200 -4.29 4.06 3.87
CA THR A 200 -3.72 4.41 5.19
C THR A 200 -4.38 5.65 5.76
N ASN A 201 -4.78 5.58 7.03
CA ASN A 201 -5.32 6.73 7.76
C ASN A 201 -4.28 7.35 8.69
N PRO A 202 -3.63 8.46 8.29
CA PRO A 202 -2.68 9.15 9.18
C PRO A 202 -3.37 9.76 10.42
N GLY A 203 -4.70 9.94 10.39
CA GLY A 203 -5.46 10.43 11.53
C GLY A 203 -5.61 9.42 12.67
N ALA A 204 -5.33 8.13 12.42
CA ALA A 204 -5.37 7.08 13.44
C ALA A 204 -4.36 7.32 14.57
N GLU A 205 -3.32 8.14 14.34
CA GLU A 205 -2.32 8.51 15.34
C GLU A 205 -2.96 9.09 16.62
N ALA A 206 -4.07 9.82 16.48
CA ALA A 206 -4.79 10.40 17.60
C ALA A 206 -5.37 9.35 18.57
N SER A 207 -5.58 8.12 18.12
CA SER A 207 -6.06 7.02 18.96
C SER A 207 -4.96 6.40 19.83
N ARG A 208 -3.67 6.61 19.50
CA ARG A 208 -2.55 5.95 20.18
C ARG A 208 -2.46 6.29 21.68
N GLY A 209 -2.84 7.50 22.07
CA GLY A 209 -2.88 7.89 23.49
C GLY A 209 -3.82 7.00 24.30
N ARG A 210 -5.03 6.76 23.78
CA ARG A 210 -6.01 5.85 24.41
C ARG A 210 -5.49 4.41 24.45
N VAL A 211 -4.91 3.93 23.36
CA VAL A 211 -4.36 2.57 23.31
C VAL A 211 -3.21 2.38 24.30
N ALA A 212 -2.36 3.40 24.49
CA ALA A 212 -1.26 3.35 25.44
C ALA A 212 -1.76 3.18 26.90
N GLU A 213 -2.86 3.86 27.26
CA GLU A 213 -3.48 3.70 28.58
C GLU A 213 -4.04 2.28 28.79
N GLU A 214 -4.62 1.66 27.76
CA GLU A 214 -5.11 0.29 27.84
C GLU A 214 -4.00 -0.75 27.89
N LEU A 215 -2.90 -0.52 27.15
CA LEU A 215 -1.69 -1.33 27.23
C LEU A 215 -1.11 -1.28 28.65
N GLU A 216 -1.01 -0.09 29.25
CA GLU A 216 -0.54 0.06 30.62
C GLU A 216 -1.45 -0.69 31.61
N ALA A 217 -2.78 -0.58 31.44
CA ALA A 217 -3.73 -1.31 32.26
C ALA A 217 -3.59 -2.83 32.12
N LEU A 218 -3.33 -3.34 30.91
CA LEU A 218 -3.03 -4.76 30.66
C LEU A 218 -1.74 -5.18 31.38
N CYS A 219 -0.66 -4.42 31.23
CA CYS A 219 0.64 -4.73 31.83
C CYS A 219 0.63 -4.67 33.37
N GLN A 220 -0.27 -3.86 33.96
CA GLN A 220 -0.48 -3.80 35.40
C GLN A 220 -1.52 -4.81 35.92
N GLY A 221 -2.07 -5.67 35.06
CA GLY A 221 -3.10 -6.65 35.42
C GLY A 221 -4.47 -6.04 35.76
N ARG A 222 -4.68 -4.74 35.46
CA ARG A 222 -5.96 -4.04 35.63
C ARG A 222 -6.95 -4.35 34.49
N LEU A 223 -6.44 -4.82 33.36
CA LEU A 223 -7.23 -5.27 32.21
C LEU A 223 -7.02 -6.78 32.02
N SER A 224 -8.12 -7.54 31.99
CA SER A 224 -8.11 -8.99 31.84
C SER A 224 -8.92 -9.45 30.62
N ALA A 225 -8.76 -10.71 30.23
CA ALA A 225 -9.55 -11.31 29.15
C ALA A 225 -11.06 -11.31 29.47
N GLU A 226 -11.42 -11.54 30.72
CA GLU A 226 -12.78 -11.51 31.24
C GLU A 226 -13.37 -10.10 31.10
N THR A 227 -12.62 -9.07 31.51
CA THR A 227 -13.03 -7.67 31.40
C THR A 227 -13.23 -7.26 29.94
N LEU A 228 -12.30 -7.60 29.04
CA LEU A 228 -12.44 -7.30 27.61
C LEU A 228 -13.62 -8.02 26.98
N THR A 229 -13.83 -9.30 27.33
CA THR A 229 -14.97 -10.08 26.83
C THR A 229 -16.30 -9.48 27.28
N ALA A 230 -16.39 -9.05 28.55
CA ALA A 230 -17.60 -8.40 29.07
C ALA A 230 -17.88 -7.09 28.32
N ARG A 231 -16.88 -6.22 28.16
CA ARG A 231 -16.99 -4.96 27.38
C ARG A 231 -17.41 -5.24 25.94
N ALA A 232 -16.87 -6.28 25.31
CA ALA A 232 -17.19 -6.61 23.92
C ALA A 232 -18.65 -7.01 23.77
N ARG A 233 -19.17 -7.83 24.69
CA ARG A 233 -20.59 -8.22 24.72
C ARG A 233 -21.51 -7.05 24.97
N GLU A 234 -21.17 -6.17 25.91
CA GLU A 234 -21.90 -4.91 26.16
C GLU A 234 -21.93 -4.01 24.92
N ALA A 235 -20.87 -4.01 24.12
CA ALA A 235 -20.79 -3.27 22.87
C ALA A 235 -21.52 -3.93 21.69
N GLY A 236 -22.10 -5.11 21.87
CA GLY A 236 -22.83 -5.87 20.85
C GLY A 236 -21.98 -6.85 20.04
N LEU A 237 -20.79 -7.21 20.52
CA LEU A 237 -19.90 -8.17 19.87
C LEU A 237 -20.00 -9.56 20.51
N GLU A 238 -19.96 -10.59 19.69
CA GLU A 238 -19.75 -11.96 20.15
C GLU A 238 -18.27 -12.16 20.49
N ALA A 239 -17.97 -12.58 21.72
CA ALA A 239 -16.61 -12.75 22.22
C ALA A 239 -16.46 -14.05 23.04
N GLU A 240 -15.40 -14.81 22.74
CA GLU A 240 -15.02 -16.03 23.46
C GLU A 240 -13.83 -15.76 24.40
N THR A 241 -14.08 -15.75 25.72
CA THR A 241 -13.06 -15.43 26.74
C THR A 241 -11.80 -16.28 26.59
N ARG A 242 -11.93 -17.57 26.27
CA ARG A 242 -10.79 -18.46 26.06
C ARG A 242 -9.87 -17.95 24.95
N ARG A 243 -10.42 -17.49 23.81
CA ARG A 243 -9.62 -17.00 22.69
C ARG A 243 -8.94 -15.68 23.00
N VAL A 244 -9.67 -14.76 23.64
CA VAL A 244 -9.09 -13.49 24.11
C VAL A 244 -7.94 -13.76 25.07
N LYS A 245 -8.15 -14.62 26.07
CA LYS A 245 -7.13 -15.02 27.04
C LYS A 245 -5.90 -15.61 26.37
N THR A 246 -6.06 -16.61 25.52
CA THR A 246 -4.94 -17.25 24.81
C THR A 246 -4.16 -16.25 23.97
N HIS A 247 -4.82 -15.29 23.32
CA HIS A 247 -4.15 -14.27 22.53
C HIS A 247 -3.35 -13.29 23.42
N LEU A 248 -3.94 -12.81 24.52
CA LEU A 248 -3.25 -11.93 25.46
C LEU A 248 -2.04 -12.62 26.12
N GLU A 249 -2.18 -13.88 26.52
CA GLU A 249 -1.09 -14.68 27.07
C GLU A 249 0.05 -14.81 26.05
N ALA A 250 -0.27 -15.01 24.77
CA ALA A 250 0.73 -15.07 23.70
C ALA A 250 1.48 -13.73 23.56
N LEU A 251 0.78 -12.60 23.55
CA LEU A 251 1.40 -11.27 23.51
C LEU A 251 2.27 -10.99 24.75
N LEU A 252 1.79 -11.32 25.94
CA LEU A 252 2.58 -11.14 27.17
C LEU A 252 3.84 -12.02 27.14
N SER A 253 3.75 -13.25 26.60
CA SER A 253 4.90 -14.16 26.48
C SER A 253 5.97 -13.69 25.48
N THR A 254 5.62 -12.82 24.52
CA THR A 254 6.59 -12.18 23.62
C THR A 254 7.22 -10.92 24.20
N GLY A 255 6.97 -10.64 25.48
CA GLY A 255 7.50 -9.47 26.17
C GLY A 255 6.83 -8.17 25.76
N LEU A 256 5.55 -8.19 25.36
CA LEU A 256 4.81 -6.98 24.92
C LEU A 256 5.02 -5.78 25.86
N CYS A 257 4.98 -6.00 27.17
CA CYS A 257 5.12 -4.96 28.19
C CYS A 257 6.55 -4.42 28.38
N GLU A 258 7.55 -5.08 27.79
CA GLU A 258 8.97 -4.69 27.86
C GLU A 258 9.43 -3.97 26.57
N LYS A 259 8.60 -3.99 25.53
CA LYS A 259 8.93 -3.39 24.23
C LYS A 259 8.83 -1.86 24.26
N PRO A 260 9.55 -1.16 23.37
CA PRO A 260 9.28 0.25 23.10
C PRO A 260 7.81 0.46 22.76
N LEU A 261 7.20 1.52 23.28
CA LEU A 261 5.74 1.77 23.14
C LEU A 261 5.27 1.64 21.69
N TYR A 262 5.98 2.21 20.74
CA TYR A 262 5.61 2.14 19.32
C TYR A 262 5.53 0.69 18.80
N GLU A 263 6.50 -0.16 19.18
CA GLU A 263 6.51 -1.56 18.77
C GLU A 263 5.40 -2.36 19.46
N ALA A 264 5.12 -2.06 20.72
CA ALA A 264 4.02 -2.70 21.45
C ALA A 264 2.65 -2.35 20.83
N LEU A 265 2.44 -1.09 20.45
CA LEU A 265 1.19 -0.64 19.80
C LEU A 265 0.95 -1.35 18.46
N ASP A 266 1.99 -1.57 17.66
CA ASP A 266 1.89 -2.29 16.38
C ASP A 266 1.46 -3.77 16.57
N GLU A 267 1.78 -4.40 17.71
CA GLU A 267 1.37 -5.78 18.03
C GLU A 267 -0.06 -5.88 18.58
N LEU A 268 -0.66 -4.76 19.00
CA LEU A 268 -2.03 -4.71 19.50
C LEU A 268 -3.06 -4.56 18.39
N GLU A 269 -2.64 -4.23 17.17
CA GLU A 269 -3.56 -4.07 16.04
C GLU A 269 -4.41 -5.32 15.79
N GLY A 270 -5.58 -5.11 15.19
CA GLY A 270 -6.39 -6.20 14.67
C GLY A 270 -7.26 -5.71 13.53
N ALA A 271 -7.85 -6.63 12.77
CA ALA A 271 -8.63 -6.29 11.61
C ALA A 271 -9.97 -7.02 11.56
N TRP A 272 -11.01 -6.28 11.16
CA TRP A 272 -12.23 -6.89 10.62
C TRP A 272 -11.93 -7.46 9.24
N VAL A 273 -12.03 -8.78 9.12
CA VAL A 273 -11.85 -9.49 7.84
C VAL A 273 -13.21 -9.78 7.24
N ILE A 274 -13.38 -9.35 6.00
CA ILE A 274 -14.64 -9.39 5.25
C ILE A 274 -14.41 -10.13 3.94
N VAL A 275 -15.37 -10.96 3.54
CA VAL A 275 -15.40 -11.62 2.24
C VAL A 275 -16.48 -10.96 1.39
N LEU A 276 -16.10 -10.42 0.24
CA LEU A 276 -16.94 -9.59 -0.60
C LEU A 276 -16.93 -10.07 -2.05
N THR A 277 -17.93 -9.67 -2.82
CA THR A 277 -17.83 -9.64 -4.29
C THR A 277 -16.90 -8.51 -4.73
N ARG A 278 -16.41 -8.55 -5.96
CA ARG A 278 -15.50 -7.51 -6.49
C ARG A 278 -16.13 -6.12 -6.47
N ASP A 279 -17.41 -6.01 -6.82
CA ASP A 279 -18.16 -4.74 -6.80
C ASP A 279 -18.33 -4.19 -5.38
N ALA A 280 -18.71 -5.05 -4.43
CA ALA A 280 -18.90 -4.64 -3.05
C ALA A 280 -17.58 -4.17 -2.42
N ARG A 281 -16.46 -4.86 -2.71
CA ARG A 281 -15.13 -4.41 -2.32
C ARG A 281 -14.82 -3.02 -2.91
N ALA A 282 -15.01 -2.83 -4.20
CA ALA A 282 -14.68 -1.56 -4.87
C ALA A 282 -15.46 -0.38 -4.27
N ARG A 283 -16.77 -0.55 -4.03
CA ARG A 283 -17.57 0.44 -3.32
C ARG A 283 -17.06 0.70 -1.91
N LEU A 284 -16.84 -0.35 -1.12
CA LEU A 284 -16.41 -0.20 0.28
C LEU A 284 -15.04 0.49 0.38
N VAL A 285 -14.08 0.15 -0.48
CA VAL A 285 -12.75 0.81 -0.51
C VAL A 285 -12.90 2.30 -0.78
N LYS A 286 -13.73 2.69 -1.74
CA LYS A 286 -14.00 4.10 -2.05
C LYS A 286 -14.60 4.85 -0.85
N GLU A 287 -15.61 4.27 -0.21
CA GLU A 287 -16.25 4.88 0.96
C GLU A 287 -15.26 5.04 2.13
N LEU A 288 -14.49 3.99 2.45
CA LEU A 288 -13.48 4.03 3.51
C LEU A 288 -12.39 5.06 3.20
N ALA A 289 -11.90 5.13 1.96
CA ALA A 289 -10.96 6.17 1.55
C ALA A 289 -11.55 7.58 1.66
N GLY A 290 -12.85 7.74 1.37
CA GLY A 290 -13.60 8.98 1.60
C GLY A 290 -13.65 9.39 3.06
N LEU A 291 -13.91 8.44 3.98
CA LEU A 291 -13.89 8.69 5.42
C LEU A 291 -12.50 9.09 5.92
N VAL A 292 -11.43 8.48 5.38
CA VAL A 292 -10.05 8.85 5.68
C VAL A 292 -9.74 10.27 5.20
N LYS A 293 -10.05 10.60 3.93
CA LYS A 293 -9.88 11.96 3.38
C LYS A 293 -10.64 13.00 4.21
N GLY A 294 -11.83 12.66 4.69
CA GLY A 294 -12.68 13.51 5.54
C GLY A 294 -12.28 13.56 7.03
N ARG A 295 -11.27 12.79 7.47
CA ARG A 295 -10.87 12.63 8.88
C ARG A 295 -12.02 12.18 9.80
N ARG A 296 -12.92 11.32 9.31
CA ARG A 296 -14.10 10.83 10.03
C ARG A 296 -13.97 9.40 10.56
N ALA A 297 -12.81 8.77 10.40
CA ALA A 297 -12.59 7.36 10.77
C ALA A 297 -11.46 7.21 11.80
N GLY A 298 -11.60 7.80 12.99
CA GLY A 298 -10.59 7.69 14.06
C GLY A 298 -10.29 6.24 14.52
N TRP A 299 -11.24 5.33 14.28
CA TRP A 299 -11.14 3.89 14.56
C TRP A 299 -10.40 3.09 13.47
N LEU A 300 -10.12 3.68 12.30
CA LEU A 300 -9.51 3.02 11.15
C LEU A 300 -8.03 3.36 11.09
N THR A 301 -7.13 2.37 11.14
CA THR A 301 -5.70 2.58 10.86
C THR A 301 -5.40 2.41 9.39
N ARG A 302 -5.83 1.27 8.81
CA ARG A 302 -5.64 0.99 7.38
C ARG A 302 -6.66 0.00 6.84
N VAL A 303 -6.86 0.02 5.53
CA VAL A 303 -7.60 -1.01 4.78
C VAL A 303 -6.61 -1.73 3.88
N GLN A 304 -6.63 -3.06 3.87
CA GLN A 304 -5.82 -3.87 2.96
C GLN A 304 -6.73 -4.78 2.13
N THR A 305 -6.46 -4.86 0.83
CA THR A 305 -7.17 -5.76 -0.07
C THR A 305 -6.29 -6.14 -1.27
N PRO A 306 -6.46 -7.34 -1.87
CA PRO A 306 -5.74 -7.71 -3.08
C PRO A 306 -5.89 -6.66 -4.18
N LEU A 307 -4.76 -6.29 -4.78
CA LEU A 307 -4.67 -5.37 -5.91
C LEU A 307 -5.35 -5.95 -7.15
N GLU A 308 -5.13 -7.25 -7.38
CA GLU A 308 -5.57 -8.01 -8.55
C GLU A 308 -7.05 -8.43 -8.47
N PRO A 309 -7.69 -8.71 -9.62
CA PRO A 309 -9.04 -9.25 -9.65
C PRO A 309 -9.09 -10.65 -9.04
N ARG A 310 -9.93 -10.80 -8.01
CA ARG A 310 -10.19 -12.08 -7.30
C ARG A 310 -11.65 -12.16 -6.90
N GLU A 311 -12.21 -13.37 -6.91
CA GLU A 311 -13.58 -13.61 -6.45
C GLU A 311 -13.69 -15.00 -5.78
N PRO A 312 -14.19 -15.08 -4.52
CA PRO A 312 -14.49 -13.96 -3.64
C PRO A 312 -13.21 -13.20 -3.21
N VAL A 313 -13.35 -11.96 -2.76
CA VAL A 313 -12.21 -11.15 -2.33
C VAL A 313 -12.23 -10.87 -0.83
N HIS A 314 -11.05 -10.96 -0.22
CA HIS A 314 -10.84 -10.59 1.17
C HIS A 314 -10.50 -9.10 1.28
N LEU A 315 -11.09 -8.44 2.27
CA LEU A 315 -10.76 -7.08 2.65
C LEU A 315 -10.57 -7.05 4.17
N ALA A 316 -9.44 -6.51 4.61
CA ALA A 316 -9.08 -6.38 6.02
C ALA A 316 -9.13 -4.90 6.41
N VAL A 317 -9.92 -4.58 7.43
CA VAL A 317 -10.08 -3.21 7.96
C VAL A 317 -9.49 -3.16 9.36
N TYR A 318 -8.32 -2.54 9.48
CA TYR A 318 -7.53 -2.53 10.70
C TYR A 318 -8.00 -1.44 11.67
N THR A 319 -8.05 -1.79 12.94
CA THR A 319 -8.20 -0.86 14.06
C THR A 319 -6.89 -0.75 14.84
N PRO A 320 -6.66 0.37 15.54
CA PRO A 320 -5.41 0.63 16.28
C PRO A 320 -5.09 -0.40 17.36
N SER A 321 -6.11 -1.01 17.96
CA SER A 321 -5.93 -1.94 19.07
C SER A 321 -7.11 -2.89 19.18
N LEU A 322 -6.82 -4.14 19.53
CA LEU A 322 -7.79 -5.14 19.98
C LEU A 322 -8.28 -4.89 21.41
N LEU A 323 -7.55 -4.08 22.19
CA LEU A 323 -7.92 -3.69 23.56
C LEU A 323 -9.00 -2.60 23.56
N ASP A 324 -9.02 -1.73 22.52
CA ASP A 324 -9.99 -0.65 22.37
C ASP A 324 -11.31 -1.22 21.83
N VAL A 325 -12.01 -1.94 22.70
CA VAL A 325 -13.27 -2.61 22.38
C VAL A 325 -14.30 -1.63 21.83
N THR A 326 -14.32 -0.39 22.32
CA THR A 326 -15.20 0.65 21.82
C THR A 326 -14.87 0.99 20.37
N GLY A 327 -13.60 1.26 20.05
CA GLY A 327 -13.14 1.50 18.68
C GLY A 327 -13.39 0.31 17.75
N VAL A 328 -13.19 -0.92 18.24
CA VAL A 328 -13.49 -2.16 17.49
C VAL A 328 -14.97 -2.28 17.17
N ALA A 329 -15.86 -2.01 18.12
CA ALA A 329 -17.30 -2.06 17.93
C ALA A 329 -17.81 -0.93 17.02
N GLU A 330 -17.28 0.28 17.17
CA GLU A 330 -17.56 1.42 16.28
C GLU A 330 -17.19 1.09 14.83
N ALA A 331 -16.00 0.51 14.61
CA ALA A 331 -15.58 0.04 13.30
C ALA A 331 -16.55 -0.98 12.72
N ALA A 332 -16.99 -1.96 13.54
CA ALA A 332 -17.92 -2.98 13.11
C ALA A 332 -19.26 -2.38 12.63
N ARG A 333 -19.85 -1.47 13.41
CA ARG A 333 -21.11 -0.81 13.07
C ARG A 333 -20.99 0.04 11.80
N ALA A 334 -19.92 0.83 11.69
CA ALA A 334 -19.67 1.64 10.50
C ALA A 334 -19.53 0.76 9.25
N LEU A 335 -18.84 -0.38 9.35
CA LEU A 335 -18.71 -1.32 8.24
C LEU A 335 -20.06 -1.93 7.85
N LEU A 336 -20.88 -2.35 8.82
CA LEU A 336 -22.22 -2.89 8.55
C LEU A 336 -23.13 -1.86 7.87
N GLU A 337 -23.05 -0.59 8.27
CA GLU A 337 -23.78 0.52 7.66
C GLU A 337 -23.34 0.73 6.20
N LEU A 338 -22.02 0.83 5.95
CA LEU A 338 -21.46 0.99 4.60
C LEU A 338 -21.78 -0.19 3.67
N LEU A 339 -21.97 -1.38 4.23
CA LEU A 339 -22.30 -2.60 3.50
C LEU A 339 -23.81 -2.80 3.33
N GLY A 340 -24.64 -1.91 3.88
CA GLY A 340 -26.09 -1.96 3.75
C GLY A 340 -26.72 -3.22 4.36
N GLY A 341 -26.09 -3.81 5.38
CA GLY A 341 -26.60 -5.01 6.07
C GLY A 341 -26.57 -6.32 5.27
N GLY A 342 -25.96 -6.34 4.06
CA GLY A 342 -25.93 -7.52 3.19
C GLY A 342 -24.98 -8.65 3.60
N LEU A 343 -24.32 -8.55 4.76
CA LEU A 343 -23.33 -9.52 5.23
C LEU A 343 -23.83 -10.34 6.40
N ALA A 344 -23.58 -11.64 6.35
CA ALA A 344 -23.94 -12.56 7.43
C ALA A 344 -23.06 -12.36 8.68
N GLU A 345 -21.76 -12.12 8.50
CA GLU A 345 -20.80 -12.07 9.62
C GLU A 345 -19.57 -11.22 9.30
N LEU A 346 -19.10 -10.44 10.27
CA LEU A 346 -17.74 -9.88 10.30
C LEU A 346 -16.92 -10.61 11.37
N ALA A 347 -15.66 -10.89 11.06
CA ALA A 347 -14.74 -11.58 11.97
C ALA A 347 -13.53 -10.68 12.29
N TYR A 348 -13.36 -10.33 13.57
CA TYR A 348 -12.21 -9.56 14.04
C TYR A 348 -11.07 -10.48 14.41
N LYS A 349 -9.95 -10.35 13.69
CA LYS A 349 -8.75 -11.15 13.83
C LYS A 349 -7.61 -10.27 14.34
N PRO A 350 -6.98 -10.59 15.47
CA PRO A 350 -5.85 -9.81 15.94
C PRO A 350 -4.62 -10.07 15.08
N VAL A 351 -3.69 -9.12 15.09
CA VAL A 351 -2.36 -9.29 14.51
C VAL A 351 -1.52 -10.18 15.43
N LEU A 352 -0.75 -11.07 14.82
CA LEU A 352 0.26 -11.90 15.48
C LEU A 352 1.64 -11.22 15.39
N PRO A 353 2.58 -11.56 16.30
CA PRO A 353 3.98 -11.18 16.16
C PRO A 353 4.49 -11.48 14.73
N GLY A 354 5.09 -10.48 14.09
CA GLY A 354 5.45 -10.54 12.66
C GLY A 354 4.36 -10.07 11.69
N ARG A 355 3.35 -9.33 12.17
CA ARG A 355 2.35 -8.58 11.37
C ARG A 355 1.42 -9.43 10.50
N LYS A 356 1.15 -10.68 10.88
CA LYS A 356 0.18 -11.56 10.20
C LYS A 356 -1.12 -11.62 10.97
N LEU A 357 -2.27 -11.56 10.31
CA LEU A 357 -3.55 -11.78 10.98
C LEU A 357 -3.67 -13.22 11.47
N ALA A 358 -4.23 -13.39 12.68
CA ALA A 358 -4.49 -14.70 13.24
C ALA A 358 -5.47 -15.52 12.39
N SER A 359 -5.33 -16.86 12.41
CA SER A 359 -6.29 -17.76 11.75
C SER A 359 -7.65 -17.79 12.46
N TYR A 360 -7.70 -17.41 13.74
CA TYR A 360 -8.89 -17.34 14.57
C TYR A 360 -9.40 -15.91 14.75
N ALA A 361 -10.70 -15.79 15.01
CA ALA A 361 -11.34 -14.53 15.39
C ALA A 361 -11.54 -14.47 16.91
N ILE A 362 -11.32 -13.31 17.51
CA ILE A 362 -11.56 -13.03 18.93
C ILE A 362 -12.88 -12.31 19.17
N TYR A 363 -13.33 -11.52 18.18
CA TYR A 363 -14.66 -10.91 18.17
C TYR A 363 -15.39 -11.24 16.86
N ARG A 364 -16.71 -11.31 16.93
CA ARG A 364 -17.60 -11.43 15.77
C ARG A 364 -18.79 -10.51 15.92
N ILE A 365 -19.36 -10.11 14.80
CA ILE A 365 -20.68 -9.50 14.78
C ILE A 365 -21.47 -10.13 13.64
N ARG A 366 -22.71 -10.51 13.94
CA ARG A 366 -23.65 -11.06 12.98
C ARG A 366 -24.76 -10.06 12.77
N VAL A 367 -25.10 -9.79 11.52
CA VAL A 367 -26.33 -9.09 11.21
C VAL A 367 -27.43 -10.12 11.40
N ALA A 368 -28.36 -9.89 12.33
CA ALA A 368 -29.57 -10.69 12.37
C ALA A 368 -30.18 -10.61 10.98
N GLU A 369 -30.37 -11.75 10.31
CA GLU A 369 -31.03 -11.78 9.01
C GLU A 369 -32.35 -11.02 9.18
N ALA A 370 -32.41 -9.80 8.63
CA ALA A 370 -33.66 -9.08 8.56
C ALA A 370 -34.57 -9.99 7.76
N GLY A 371 -35.58 -10.54 8.43
CA GLY A 371 -36.47 -11.56 7.88
C GLY A 371 -36.87 -11.15 6.47
N ARG A 372 -36.33 -11.84 5.48
CA ARG A 372 -36.85 -11.81 4.12
C ARG A 372 -38.12 -12.64 4.16
N GLU A 373 -39.18 -12.06 4.72
CA GLU A 373 -40.56 -12.50 4.50
C GLU A 373 -41.04 -12.02 3.13
#